data_AF-A0A445CLK0-F1
#
_entry.id   AF-A0A445CLK0-F1
#
_cell.length_a   1.000
_cell.length_b   1.000
_cell.length_c   1.000
_cell.angle_alpha   90.00
_cell.angle_beta   90.00
_cell.angle_gamma   90.00
#
_symmetry.space_group_name_H-M   'P 1'
#
loop_
_entity.id
_entity.type
_entity.pdbx_description
1 polymer ?
#
loop_
_entity_poly.entity_id
_entity_poly.type
_entity_poly.pdbx_seq_one_letter_code
_entity_poly.pdbx_strand_id
1 'polypeptide(L)'
;MRSLDLDAMYAPKFSEYANIGVADPEAGEFRIGMEYGSRKSVIAAIRSYTIFRGVNYVVYESESQTFYAKCNSYGRGCNWLIQASLIQKKACWEIWRYNGSHTCFMG
;
A
#
# COMPACT_ATOMS: atom_id res chain seq x y z
N MET A 1 8.14 -3.32 40.44
CA MET A 1 7.04 -3.09 39.48
C MET A 1 7.68 -2.54 38.21
N ARG A 2 7.82 -3.36 37.16
CA ARG A 2 8.49 -2.92 35.92
C ARG A 2 7.51 -2.01 35.17
N SER A 3 7.81 -0.72 35.15
CA SER A 3 7.13 0.28 34.33
C SER A 3 7.22 -0.16 32.88
N LEU A 4 6.10 -0.51 32.26
CA LEU A 4 6.03 -0.69 30.83
C LEU A 4 6.10 0.70 30.22
N ASP A 5 7.24 1.00 29.61
CA ASP A 5 7.47 2.21 28.85
C ASP A 5 6.52 2.22 27.65
N LEU A 6 5.44 3.01 27.76
CA LEU A 6 4.41 3.19 26.73
C LEU A 6 4.93 3.97 25.51
N ASP A 7 6.13 4.55 25.59
CA ASP A 7 6.77 5.30 24.50
C ASP A 7 7.42 4.36 23.47
N ALA A 8 7.68 3.09 23.85
CA ALA A 8 8.19 2.06 22.95
C ALA A 8 7.13 1.45 22.00
N MET A 9 5.83 1.74 22.20
CA MET A 9 4.78 1.32 21.27
C MET A 9 4.66 2.24 20.04
N TYR A 10 5.35 3.39 20.06
CA TYR A 10 5.23 4.45 19.06
C TYR A 10 6.59 4.95 18.54
N ALA A 11 7.42 4.09 17.94
CA ALA A 11 8.49 4.55 17.03
C ALA A 11 8.88 3.45 16.04
N PRO A 12 9.05 3.73 14.74
CA PRO A 12 9.54 4.99 14.19
C PRO A 12 8.50 5.80 13.40
N LYS A 13 8.62 7.13 13.47
CA LYS A 13 7.99 8.08 12.55
C LYS A 13 8.30 7.63 11.11
N PHE A 14 7.27 7.26 10.36
CA PHE A 14 7.32 6.98 8.92
C PHE A 14 7.57 8.26 8.10
N SER A 15 8.48 9.14 8.53
CA SER A 15 8.86 10.35 7.78
C SER A 15 9.78 10.07 6.58
N GLU A 16 10.14 8.80 6.32
CA GLU A 16 11.01 8.43 5.20
C GLU A 16 10.29 8.27 3.84
N TYR A 17 8.99 8.56 3.74
CA TYR A 17 8.31 8.68 2.45
C TYR A 17 8.01 10.11 2.01
N ALA A 18 8.49 11.12 2.76
CA ALA A 18 8.16 12.52 2.52
C ALA A 18 8.83 13.16 1.27
N ASN A 19 9.40 12.36 0.36
CA ASN A 19 9.97 12.87 -0.88
C ASN A 19 9.47 12.04 -2.06
N ILE A 20 8.28 12.37 -2.56
CA ILE A 20 7.85 12.45 -3.97
C ILE A 20 6.32 12.50 -3.96
N GLY A 21 5.78 13.69 -4.25
CA GLY A 21 4.35 13.92 -4.49
C GLY A 21 3.51 14.02 -3.22
N VAL A 22 3.04 15.23 -2.92
CA VAL A 22 2.07 15.54 -1.86
C VAL A 22 0.85 14.61 -2.01
N ALA A 23 0.82 13.54 -1.22
CA ALA A 23 -0.39 12.79 -0.96
C ALA A 23 -1.22 13.63 0.00
N ASP A 24 -2.41 14.00 -0.42
CA ASP A 24 -3.45 14.51 0.46
C ASP A 24 -3.64 13.49 1.61
N PRO A 25 -3.33 13.85 2.86
CA PRO A 25 -3.43 12.94 4.00
C PRO A 25 -4.87 12.56 4.36
N GLU A 26 -5.90 13.20 3.80
CA GLU A 26 -7.28 13.04 4.26
C GLU A 26 -7.99 11.82 3.64
N ALA A 27 -7.57 11.34 2.46
CA ALA A 27 -8.22 10.19 1.83
C ALA A 27 -7.54 8.84 2.14
N GLY A 28 -6.23 8.83 2.39
CA GLY A 28 -5.46 7.59 2.58
C GLY A 28 -5.58 6.59 1.43
N GLU A 29 -5.97 7.03 0.22
CA GLU A 29 -6.15 6.17 -0.96
C GLU A 29 -4.99 6.31 -1.95
N PHE A 30 -4.79 5.23 -2.72
CA PHE A 30 -3.85 5.24 -3.83
C PHE A 30 -4.40 6.01 -5.03
N ARG A 31 -3.51 6.52 -5.88
CA ARG A 31 -3.87 7.13 -7.15
C ARG A 31 -3.04 6.51 -8.27
N ILE A 32 -3.65 6.33 -9.43
CA ILE A 32 -2.93 5.94 -10.64
C ILE A 32 -1.89 7.02 -10.93
N GLY A 33 -0.66 6.61 -11.26
CA GLY A 33 0.47 7.51 -11.48
C GLY A 33 1.24 7.90 -10.22
N MET A 34 0.86 7.41 -9.03
CA MET A 34 1.72 7.56 -7.85
C MET A 34 3.03 6.80 -8.04
N GLU A 35 4.15 7.50 -7.89
CA GLU A 35 5.49 6.95 -8.02
C GLU A 35 6.14 6.70 -6.65
N TYR A 36 6.96 5.66 -6.59
CA TYR A 36 7.68 5.21 -5.41
C TYR A 36 9.12 4.89 -5.79
N GLY A 37 10.08 5.23 -4.92
CA GLY A 37 11.50 5.01 -5.20
C GLY A 37 11.94 3.54 -5.24
N SER A 38 11.13 2.61 -4.77
CA SER A 38 11.49 1.19 -4.72
C SER A 38 10.28 0.25 -4.72
N ARG A 39 10.54 -1.06 -4.88
CA ARG A 39 9.50 -2.07 -4.71
C ARG A 39 9.03 -2.16 -3.26
N LYS A 40 9.98 -2.11 -2.31
CA LYS A 40 9.71 -2.19 -0.88
C LYS A 40 8.81 -1.06 -0.41
N SER A 41 8.97 0.13 -0.98
CA SER A 41 8.14 1.29 -0.67
C SER A 41 6.68 1.12 -1.04
N VAL A 42 6.40 0.60 -2.23
CA VAL A 42 5.03 0.34 -2.65
C VAL A 42 4.38 -0.72 -1.75
N ILE A 43 5.12 -1.80 -1.45
CA ILE A 43 4.63 -2.87 -0.58
C ILE A 43 4.32 -2.35 0.83
N ALA A 44 5.19 -1.50 1.39
CA ALA A 44 4.97 -0.89 2.70
C ALA A 44 3.72 0.01 2.70
N ALA A 45 3.53 0.84 1.66
CA ALA A 45 2.35 1.67 1.52
C ALA A 45 1.06 0.84 1.43
N ILE A 46 1.05 -0.23 0.62
CA ILE A 46 -0.08 -1.16 0.50
C ILE A 46 -0.39 -1.81 1.84
N ARG A 47 0.63 -2.26 2.57
CA ARG A 47 0.46 -2.88 3.88
C ARG A 47 -0.18 -1.90 4.88
N SER A 48 0.33 -0.67 4.96
CA SER A 48 -0.23 0.37 5.82
C SER A 48 -1.69 0.68 5.48
N TYR A 49 -2.01 0.81 4.19
CA TYR A 49 -3.39 0.99 3.72
C TYR A 49 -4.30 -0.14 4.19
N THR A 50 -3.89 -1.39 4.03
CA THR A 50 -4.71 -2.55 4.39
C THR A 50 -4.91 -2.70 5.90
N ILE A 51 -3.90 -2.37 6.71
CA ILE A 51 -4.03 -2.33 8.17
C ILE A 51 -5.02 -1.24 8.58
N PHE A 52 -4.85 -0.03 8.03
CA PHE A 52 -5.73 1.10 8.32
C PHE A 52 -7.19 0.82 7.96
N ARG A 53 -7.43 0.06 6.89
CA ARG A 53 -8.78 -0.32 6.44
C ARG A 53 -9.29 -1.63 7.05
N GLY A 54 -8.49 -2.34 7.85
CA GLY A 54 -8.87 -3.64 8.42
C GLY A 54 -9.10 -4.74 7.37
N VAL A 55 -8.31 -4.74 6.29
CA VAL A 55 -8.51 -5.63 5.13
C VAL A 55 -7.42 -6.69 5.05
N ASN A 56 -7.82 -7.95 4.86
CA ASN A 56 -6.90 -9.03 4.49
C ASN A 56 -6.66 -9.04 2.96
N TYR A 57 -5.40 -9.10 2.55
CA TYR A 57 -4.99 -9.09 1.15
C TYR A 57 -3.87 -10.08 0.89
N VAL A 58 -3.69 -10.44 -0.38
CA VAL A 58 -2.53 -11.22 -0.85
C VAL A 58 -1.80 -10.41 -1.92
N VAL A 59 -0.47 -10.38 -1.80
CA VAL A 59 0.43 -9.88 -2.85
C VAL A 59 0.81 -11.05 -3.74
N TYR A 60 0.63 -10.87 -5.04
CA TYR A 60 1.10 -11.79 -6.06
C TYR A 60 2.22 -11.11 -6.84
N GLU A 61 3.37 -11.75 -6.88
CA GLU A 61 4.47 -11.35 -7.74
C GLU A 61 4.25 -12.00 -9.11
N SER A 62 3.89 -11.20 -10.11
CA SER A 62 3.63 -11.69 -11.47
C SER A 62 4.95 -11.84 -12.22
N GLU A 63 5.78 -10.80 -12.19
CA GLU A 63 7.03 -10.69 -12.96
C GLU A 63 8.03 -9.79 -12.22
N SER A 64 9.33 -9.83 -12.58
CA SER A 64 10.38 -9.02 -11.93
C SER A 64 10.12 -7.50 -11.98
N GLN A 65 9.26 -7.05 -12.89
CA GLN A 65 8.96 -5.64 -13.14
C GLN A 65 7.50 -5.27 -12.84
N THR A 66 6.65 -6.23 -12.46
CA THR A 66 5.24 -5.98 -12.19
C THR A 66 4.75 -6.86 -11.04
N PHE A 67 4.06 -6.26 -10.09
CA PHE A 67 3.34 -7.02 -9.07
C PHE A 67 1.94 -6.45 -8.86
N TYR A 68 1.08 -7.26 -8.28
CA TYR A 68 -0.25 -6.81 -7.90
C TYR A 68 -0.62 -7.31 -6.51
N ALA A 69 -1.49 -6.57 -5.85
CA ALA A 69 -2.07 -6.95 -4.58
C ALA A 69 -3.59 -6.88 -4.71
N LYS A 70 -4.29 -7.91 -4.25
CA LYS A 70 -5.74 -8.00 -4.33
C LYS A 70 -6.34 -8.49 -3.02
N CYS A 71 -7.60 -8.16 -2.81
CA CYS A 71 -8.37 -8.65 -1.67
C CYS A 71 -8.52 -10.18 -1.74
N ASN A 72 -8.57 -10.84 -0.58
CA ASN A 72 -8.83 -12.29 -0.51
C ASN A 72 -10.18 -12.70 -1.12
N SER A 73 -11.15 -11.79 -1.07
CA SER A 73 -12.49 -11.95 -1.66
C SER A 73 -12.58 -11.34 -3.07
N TYR A 74 -11.44 -11.11 -3.75
CA TYR A 74 -11.45 -10.61 -5.12
C TYR A 74 -12.28 -11.53 -6.03
N GLY A 75 -13.24 -10.97 -6.76
CA GLY A 75 -14.20 -11.70 -7.59
C GLY A 75 -15.36 -12.35 -6.82
N ARG A 76 -15.39 -12.27 -5.49
CA ARG A 76 -16.50 -12.69 -4.60
C ARG A 76 -17.13 -11.47 -3.92
N GLY A 77 -17.52 -10.47 -4.70
CA GLY A 77 -18.14 -9.24 -4.19
C GLY A 77 -17.17 -8.11 -3.84
N CYS A 78 -15.86 -8.31 -4.07
CA CYS A 78 -14.86 -7.26 -3.98
C CYS A 78 -14.01 -7.21 -5.24
N ASN A 79 -13.72 -6.01 -5.71
CA ASN A 79 -12.90 -5.77 -6.89
C ASN A 79 -11.61 -5.03 -6.55
N TRP A 80 -11.27 -4.90 -5.26
CA TRP A 80 -10.08 -4.20 -4.81
C TRP A 80 -8.82 -4.89 -5.32
N LEU A 81 -8.07 -4.13 -6.12
CA LEU A 81 -6.84 -4.52 -6.77
C LEU A 81 -5.98 -3.27 -6.90
N ILE A 82 -4.70 -3.42 -6.60
CA ILE A 82 -3.67 -2.48 -6.95
C ILE A 82 -2.57 -3.20 -7.74
N GLN A 83 -2.12 -2.59 -8.82
CA GLN A 83 -1.02 -3.08 -9.64
C GLN A 83 0.05 -2.02 -9.70
N ALA A 84 1.30 -2.44 -9.49
CA ALA A 84 2.46 -1.57 -9.61
C ALA A 84 3.47 -2.14 -10.59
N SER A 85 4.07 -1.26 -11.37
CA SER A 85 5.02 -1.60 -12.42
C SER A 85 6.29 -0.76 -12.29
N LEU A 86 7.44 -1.34 -12.65
CA LEU A 86 8.73 -0.65 -12.67
C LEU A 86 8.83 0.22 -13.93
N ILE A 87 8.97 1.53 -13.73
CA ILE A 87 9.38 2.48 -14.76
C ILE A 87 10.90 2.36 -14.94
N GLN A 88 11.35 1.50 -15.86
CA GLN A 88 12.77 1.22 -16.09
C GLN A 88 13.62 2.48 -16.28
N LYS A 89 13.12 3.48 -17.03
CA LYS A 89 13.84 4.74 -17.31
C LYS A 89 14.13 5.58 -16.05
N LYS A 90 13.28 5.48 -15.03
CA LYS A 90 13.39 6.23 -13.77
C LYS A 90 13.94 5.38 -12.61
N ALA A 91 13.99 4.06 -12.79
CA ALA A 91 14.18 3.10 -11.71
C ALA A 91 13.18 3.27 -10.55
N CYS A 92 11.98 3.79 -10.84
CA CYS A 92 10.89 4.00 -9.88
C CYS A 92 9.73 3.03 -10.15
N TRP A 93 8.87 2.84 -9.16
CA TRP A 93 7.66 2.03 -9.28
C TRP A 93 6.44 2.93 -9.33
N GLU A 94 5.51 2.63 -10.24
CA GLU A 94 4.28 3.40 -10.41
C GLU A 94 3.06 2.53 -10.13
N ILE A 95 2.04 3.09 -9.48
CA ILE A 95 0.72 2.49 -9.45
C ILE A 95 0.08 2.63 -10.83
N TRP A 96 0.12 1.55 -11.61
CA TRP A 96 -0.43 1.49 -12.95
C TRP A 96 -1.95 1.24 -12.94
N ARG A 97 -2.44 0.48 -11.97
CA ARG A 97 -3.87 0.16 -11.84
C ARG A 97 -4.32 0.26 -10.40
N TYR A 98 -5.47 0.88 -10.18
CA TYR A 98 -6.16 0.90 -8.91
C TYR A 98 -7.67 0.91 -9.16
N ASN A 99 -8.38 -0.07 -8.58
CA ASN A 99 -9.83 -0.21 -8.76
C ASN A 99 -10.65 0.58 -7.70
N GLY A 100 -10.01 1.51 -6.98
CA GLY A 100 -10.66 2.29 -5.93
C GLY A 100 -10.73 1.55 -4.59
N SER A 101 -11.54 2.11 -3.68
CA SER A 101 -11.66 1.65 -2.31
C SER A 101 -12.16 0.21 -2.17
N HIS A 102 -11.80 -0.40 -1.04
CA HIS A 102 -12.24 -1.76 -0.71
C HIS A 102 -13.70 -1.75 -0.22
N THR A 103 -14.49 -2.72 -0.66
CA THR A 103 -15.94 -2.78 -0.36
C THR A 103 -16.37 -3.97 0.49
N CYS A 104 -15.48 -4.89 0.90
CA CYS A 104 -15.95 -5.94 1.83
C CYS A 104 -16.24 -5.32 3.19
N PHE A 105 -17.44 -5.58 3.68
CA PHE A 105 -17.75 -5.48 5.09
C PHE A 105 -17.06 -6.66 5.79
N MET A 106 -16.35 -6.39 6.88
CA MET A 106 -15.97 -7.47 7.81
C MET A 106 -17.28 -7.97 8.42
N GLY A 107 -17.81 -9.06 7.88
CA GLY A 107 -18.88 -9.85 8.48
C GLY A 107 -18.32 -10.77 9.55
#